data_AF-A0A9D2A7U7-F1
#
_entry.id   AF-A0A9D2A7U7-F1
#
_cell.length_a   1.000
_cell.length_b   1.000
_cell.length_c   1.000
_cell.angle_alpha   90.00
_cell.angle_beta   90.00
_cell.angle_gamma   90.00
#
_symmetry.space_group_name_H-M   'P 1'
#
loop_
_entity.id
_entity.type
_entity.pdbx_description
1 polymer ?
#
loop_
_entity_poly.entity_id
_entity_poly.type
_entity_poly.pdbx_seq_one_letter_code
_entity_poly.pdbx_strand_id
1 'polypeptide(L)'
;MKKLILTPVLVLALALFAGCGEGGLFSSADNREKLAQPVCILADDYLYWSPVENAVSYTVSVNGKEQPAQALCGFELDVNEELSVKVRANAAEGSDTYKNSAYTAAILRSADPSAYVRVTESVLNEHASVQNGKAYAVASLSGESSAYELDFSGYSGEPYLFRIPAEVRAVRVHSGDTVLHAGFCVLTRTDPLILELNGANIQAPDDMCAVWCESMTTLPGTADLIVRSVKNGDFENYLGGGDNSKDGETGKKGSGFPGEGGKGGKGNPGYAAISVPAVVFSGDLSLSVYGGNGSDGGRGGEAAWYGQGGDGGDGGDGADAVSAETLYLNMSGGRELRLIGGAGGSRGELGSGKNGLSTNHGKNGSSGTGYAGTPVVIRGMLG
;
A
#
# COMPACT_ATOMS: atom_id res chain seq x y z
N MET A 1 54.71 -1.58 -48.75
CA MET A 1 55.54 -2.52 -47.98
C MET A 1 54.62 -3.34 -47.08
N LYS A 2 54.80 -4.67 -47.10
CA LYS A 2 54.50 -5.71 -46.08
C LYS A 2 53.48 -5.31 -44.98
N LYS A 3 52.20 -5.71 -45.03
CA LYS A 3 51.60 -7.04 -44.72
C LYS A 3 51.98 -7.61 -43.34
N LEU A 4 50.98 -8.33 -42.77
CA LEU A 4 51.00 -9.35 -41.70
C LEU A 4 50.77 -8.83 -40.24
N ILE A 5 49.95 -9.37 -39.32
CA ILE A 5 49.07 -10.58 -39.10
C ILE A 5 48.08 -10.15 -37.97
N LEU A 6 46.79 -10.49 -37.88
CA LEU A 6 46.26 -11.79 -37.46
C LEU A 6 44.78 -11.95 -37.83
N THR A 7 44.53 -13.05 -38.53
CA THR A 7 43.25 -13.68 -38.89
C THR A 7 42.61 -14.42 -37.69
N PRO A 8 41.35 -14.90 -37.83
CA PRO A 8 40.40 -15.24 -36.78
C PRO A 8 40.32 -16.75 -36.50
N VAL A 9 39.49 -17.16 -35.53
CA VAL A 9 39.01 -18.55 -35.41
C VAL A 9 37.49 -18.58 -35.39
N LEU A 10 36.95 -18.62 -36.61
CA LEU A 10 35.65 -19.18 -36.95
C LEU A 10 35.88 -20.69 -37.11
N VAL A 11 35.31 -21.52 -36.24
CA VAL A 11 35.25 -22.98 -36.48
C VAL A 11 33.92 -23.28 -37.15
N LEU A 12 33.98 -23.27 -38.49
CA LEU A 12 33.01 -23.92 -39.36
C LEU A 12 33.48 -25.36 -39.55
N ALA A 13 32.73 -26.33 -39.00
CA ALA A 13 32.87 -27.73 -39.39
C ALA A 13 31.67 -28.09 -40.27
N LEU A 14 31.87 -27.93 -41.58
CA LEU A 14 31.08 -28.63 -42.59
C LEU A 14 31.53 -30.09 -42.58
N ALA A 15 30.62 -31.00 -42.20
CA ALA A 15 30.74 -32.41 -42.52
C ALA A 15 29.52 -32.81 -43.34
N LEU A 16 29.64 -32.66 -44.66
CA LEU A 16 28.84 -33.39 -45.63
C LEU A 16 29.43 -34.80 -45.73
N PHE A 17 28.73 -35.79 -45.19
CA PHE A 17 28.76 -37.15 -45.72
C PHE A 17 27.34 -37.52 -46.11
N ALA A 18 27.14 -37.60 -47.43
CA ALA A 18 26.05 -38.35 -48.01
C ALA A 18 26.26 -39.84 -47.69
N GLY A 19 25.41 -40.37 -46.81
CA GLY A 19 25.19 -41.80 -46.64
C GLY A 19 23.74 -42.09 -46.96
N CYS A 20 23.49 -42.79 -48.07
CA CYS A 20 22.22 -43.48 -48.30
C CYS A 20 21.96 -44.43 -47.12
N GLY A 21 20.83 -44.23 -46.46
CA GLY A 21 20.33 -45.09 -45.39
C GLY A 21 18.93 -44.64 -45.00
N GLU A 22 17.94 -45.40 -45.45
CA GLU A 22 16.53 -45.21 -45.13
C GLU A 22 16.30 -45.29 -43.60
N GLY A 23 15.45 -44.40 -43.08
CA GLY A 23 14.89 -44.49 -41.73
C GLY A 23 15.66 -43.71 -40.64
N GLY A 24 15.30 -42.44 -40.43
CA GLY A 24 15.79 -41.66 -39.29
C GLY A 24 14.98 -40.38 -39.11
N LEU A 25 14.27 -40.29 -37.99
CA LEU A 25 13.39 -39.17 -37.61
C LEU A 25 14.12 -37.82 -37.71
N PHE A 26 13.65 -36.95 -38.60
CA PHE A 26 13.86 -35.51 -38.43
C PHE A 26 13.03 -35.06 -37.22
N SER A 27 13.68 -34.88 -36.08
CA SER A 27 13.17 -33.98 -35.05
C SER A 27 13.15 -32.58 -35.66
N SER A 28 12.01 -32.17 -36.21
CA SER A 28 11.79 -30.78 -36.57
C SER A 28 11.89 -29.95 -35.29
N ALA A 29 12.92 -29.12 -35.17
CA ALA A 29 12.99 -28.16 -34.08
C ALA A 29 11.69 -27.33 -34.08
N ASP A 30 10.99 -27.33 -32.95
CA ASP A 30 9.74 -26.57 -32.79
C ASP A 30 10.05 -25.06 -32.82
N ASN A 31 9.94 -24.49 -34.02
CA ASN A 31 10.24 -23.09 -34.32
C ASN A 31 9.14 -22.11 -33.87
N ARG A 32 8.07 -22.59 -33.21
CA ARG A 32 6.99 -21.73 -32.72
C ARG A 32 7.49 -20.76 -31.66
N GLU A 33 6.95 -19.56 -31.69
CA GLU A 33 7.21 -18.51 -30.72
C GLU A 33 6.60 -18.88 -29.36
N LYS A 34 7.39 -18.69 -28.30
CA LYS A 34 6.94 -18.99 -26.94
C LYS A 34 6.20 -17.78 -26.37
N LEU A 35 4.97 -17.99 -25.91
CA LEU A 35 4.22 -16.94 -25.24
C LEU A 35 4.98 -16.40 -24.01
N ALA A 36 4.79 -15.11 -23.73
CA ALA A 36 5.31 -14.47 -22.52
C ALA A 36 4.70 -15.11 -21.25
N GLN A 37 5.44 -15.06 -20.15
CA GLN A 37 4.90 -15.48 -18.86
C GLN A 37 3.94 -14.41 -18.35
N PRO A 38 2.78 -14.79 -17.78
CA PRO A 38 1.90 -13.82 -17.15
C PRO A 38 2.58 -13.20 -15.92
N VAL A 39 2.29 -11.93 -15.66
CA VAL A 39 2.64 -11.27 -14.39
C VAL A 39 1.50 -11.49 -13.42
N CYS A 40 1.77 -12.19 -12.33
CA CYS A 40 0.76 -12.63 -11.37
C CYS A 40 0.88 -11.85 -10.05
N ILE A 41 -0.26 -11.61 -9.41
CA ILE A 41 -0.40 -11.03 -8.07
C ILE A 41 -1.38 -11.88 -7.27
N LEU A 42 -1.03 -12.19 -6.03
CA LEU A 42 -1.95 -12.78 -5.07
C LEU A 42 -2.63 -11.68 -4.25
N ALA A 43 -3.95 -11.55 -4.41
CA ALA A 43 -4.81 -10.57 -3.76
C ALA A 43 -5.75 -11.29 -2.78
N ASP A 44 -5.19 -11.68 -1.64
CA ASP A 44 -5.85 -12.49 -0.60
C ASP A 44 -6.18 -13.92 -1.09
N ASP A 45 -7.46 -14.26 -1.23
CA ASP A 45 -7.95 -15.55 -1.72
C ASP A 45 -8.01 -15.63 -3.26
N TYR A 46 -7.54 -14.61 -3.96
CA TYR A 46 -7.66 -14.52 -5.41
C TYR A 46 -6.32 -14.25 -6.07
N LEU A 47 -5.92 -15.16 -6.96
CA LEU A 47 -4.79 -14.94 -7.85
C LEU A 47 -5.27 -14.19 -9.09
N TYR A 48 -4.67 -13.04 -9.37
CA TYR A 48 -4.89 -12.26 -10.58
C TYR A 48 -3.63 -12.25 -11.46
N TRP A 49 -3.79 -12.06 -12.77
CA TRP A 49 -2.66 -11.82 -13.66
C TRP A 49 -3.00 -10.92 -14.84
N SER A 50 -1.98 -10.29 -15.42
CA SER A 50 -2.15 -9.51 -16.64
C SER A 50 -2.41 -10.42 -17.85
N PRO A 51 -3.31 -10.03 -18.77
CA PRO A 51 -3.52 -10.76 -20.01
C PRO A 51 -2.22 -10.85 -20.83
N VAL A 52 -1.95 -12.04 -21.37
CA VAL A 52 -0.83 -12.29 -22.29
C VAL A 52 -1.36 -12.25 -23.72
N GLU A 53 -0.73 -11.46 -24.58
CA GLU A 53 -1.09 -11.36 -26.00
C GLU A 53 -1.02 -12.74 -26.68
N ASN A 54 -2.00 -13.05 -27.53
CA ASN A 54 -2.14 -14.32 -28.26
C ASN A 54 -2.40 -15.57 -27.38
N ALA A 55 -2.55 -15.43 -26.06
CA ALA A 55 -3.00 -16.51 -25.19
C ALA A 55 -4.52 -16.73 -25.34
N VAL A 56 -4.96 -17.98 -25.41
CA VAL A 56 -6.39 -18.34 -25.47
C VAL A 56 -6.94 -18.83 -24.13
N SER A 57 -6.06 -19.27 -23.23
CA SER A 57 -6.41 -19.69 -21.87
C SER A 57 -5.17 -19.70 -20.97
N TYR A 58 -5.37 -19.98 -19.69
CA TYR A 58 -4.30 -20.08 -18.71
C TYR A 58 -4.44 -21.40 -17.93
N THR A 59 -3.32 -22.05 -17.61
CA THR A 59 -3.29 -23.18 -16.67
C THR A 59 -2.68 -22.71 -15.37
N VAL A 60 -3.42 -22.91 -14.28
CA VAL A 60 -2.96 -22.66 -12.91
C VAL A 60 -2.54 -24.00 -12.31
N SER A 61 -1.37 -24.04 -11.68
CA SER A 61 -0.91 -25.18 -10.88
C SER A 61 -0.90 -24.77 -9.42
N VAL A 62 -1.67 -25.47 -8.59
CA VAL A 62 -1.75 -25.26 -7.14
C VAL A 62 -1.15 -26.48 -6.46
N ASN A 63 -0.09 -26.28 -5.66
CA ASN A 63 0.61 -27.35 -4.95
C ASN A 63 1.02 -28.53 -5.88
N GLY A 64 1.40 -28.18 -7.11
CA GLY A 64 1.83 -29.14 -8.14
C GLY A 64 0.69 -29.79 -8.95
N LYS A 65 -0.57 -29.54 -8.60
CA LYS A 65 -1.74 -30.06 -9.33
C LYS A 65 -2.25 -29.02 -10.32
N GLU A 66 -2.31 -29.37 -11.60
CA GLU A 66 -2.92 -28.53 -12.63
C GLU A 66 -4.44 -28.45 -12.42
N GLN A 67 -4.95 -27.22 -12.46
CA GLN A 67 -6.36 -26.89 -12.40
C GLN A 67 -6.93 -26.82 -13.83
N PRO A 68 -8.26 -26.88 -14.00
CA PRO A 68 -8.90 -26.66 -15.30
C PRO A 68 -8.42 -25.35 -15.93
N ALA A 69 -8.35 -25.31 -17.27
CA ALA A 69 -7.91 -24.13 -17.98
C ALA A 69 -8.87 -22.95 -17.74
N GLN A 70 -8.30 -21.79 -17.42
CA GLN A 70 -9.03 -20.56 -17.13
C GLN A 70 -9.08 -19.70 -18.39
N ALA A 71 -10.27 -19.25 -18.79
CA ALA A 71 -10.44 -18.29 -19.88
C ALA A 71 -10.26 -16.83 -19.40
N LEU A 72 -10.54 -16.58 -18.13
CA LEU A 72 -10.41 -15.27 -17.50
C LEU A 72 -9.07 -15.15 -16.78
N CYS A 73 -8.64 -13.92 -16.54
CA CYS A 73 -7.37 -13.62 -15.87
C CYS A 73 -7.52 -13.59 -14.35
N GLY A 74 -7.93 -14.72 -13.78
CA GLY A 74 -8.03 -14.85 -12.34
C GLY A 74 -8.42 -16.25 -11.88
N PHE A 75 -8.11 -16.57 -10.63
CA PHE A 75 -8.35 -17.86 -10.03
C PHE A 75 -8.54 -17.74 -8.52
N GLU A 76 -9.64 -18.29 -8.01
CA GLU A 76 -9.96 -18.31 -6.58
C GLU A 76 -9.22 -19.47 -5.90
N LEU A 77 -8.67 -19.22 -4.72
CA LEU A 77 -7.80 -20.11 -3.96
C LEU A 77 -8.40 -20.39 -2.58
N ASP A 78 -8.12 -21.57 -2.04
CA ASP A 78 -8.50 -21.89 -0.67
C ASP A 78 -7.53 -21.22 0.32
N VAL A 79 -8.06 -20.36 1.19
CA VAL A 79 -7.28 -19.61 2.18
C VAL A 79 -6.74 -20.49 3.31
N ASN A 80 -7.29 -21.69 3.51
CA ASN A 80 -6.98 -22.54 4.65
C ASN A 80 -5.76 -23.45 4.44
N GLU A 81 -5.15 -23.43 3.25
CA GLU A 81 -4.00 -24.25 2.91
C GLU A 81 -2.77 -23.40 2.61
N GLU A 82 -1.58 -23.96 2.88
CA GLU A 82 -0.33 -23.42 2.36
C GLU A 82 -0.31 -23.59 0.84
N LEU A 83 -0.01 -22.51 0.12
CA LEU A 83 -0.11 -22.47 -1.34
C LEU A 83 1.25 -22.23 -1.98
N SER A 84 1.53 -23.05 -2.99
CA SER A 84 2.53 -22.78 -4.03
C SER A 84 1.81 -22.74 -5.38
N VAL A 85 1.66 -21.53 -5.92
CA VAL A 85 0.88 -21.31 -7.15
C VAL A 85 1.78 -20.89 -8.31
N LYS A 86 1.53 -21.47 -9.49
CA LYS A 86 2.19 -21.10 -10.76
C LYS A 86 1.16 -20.95 -11.85
N VAL A 87 1.38 -20.03 -12.78
CA VAL A 87 0.50 -19.82 -13.93
C VAL A 87 1.29 -19.95 -15.21
N ARG A 88 0.68 -20.50 -16.26
CA ARG A 88 1.18 -20.36 -17.64
C ARG A 88 0.06 -19.91 -18.55
N ALA A 89 0.41 -19.08 -19.54
CA ALA A 89 -0.41 -18.81 -20.70
C ALA A 89 -0.34 -19.96 -21.72
N ASN A 90 -1.49 -20.35 -22.24
CA ASN A 90 -1.66 -21.41 -23.24
C ASN A 90 -1.98 -20.80 -24.60
N ALA A 91 -1.27 -21.29 -25.63
CA ALA A 91 -1.60 -21.02 -27.02
C ALA A 91 -2.81 -21.86 -27.46
N ALA A 92 -3.42 -21.50 -28.58
CA ALA A 92 -4.45 -22.32 -29.20
C ALA A 92 -3.93 -23.74 -29.49
N GLU A 93 -4.76 -24.74 -29.25
CA GLU A 93 -4.43 -26.13 -29.59
C GLU A 93 -4.11 -26.24 -31.09
N GLY A 94 -3.00 -26.90 -31.41
CA GLY A 94 -2.53 -27.03 -32.80
C GLY A 94 -2.02 -25.73 -33.43
N SER A 95 -1.75 -24.67 -32.65
CA SER A 95 -1.14 -23.45 -33.21
C SER A 95 0.21 -23.75 -33.86
N ASP A 96 0.36 -23.32 -35.12
CA ASP A 96 1.60 -23.37 -35.90
C ASP A 96 2.51 -22.16 -35.64
N THR A 97 2.00 -21.14 -34.95
CA THR A 97 2.73 -19.89 -34.68
C THR A 97 3.25 -19.85 -33.26
N TYR A 98 2.41 -20.23 -32.29
CA TYR A 98 2.70 -20.05 -30.87
C TYR A 98 2.70 -21.36 -30.11
N LYS A 99 3.52 -21.42 -29.07
CA LYS A 99 3.51 -22.46 -28.04
C LYS A 99 3.36 -21.86 -26.66
N ASN A 100 2.86 -22.66 -25.73
CA ASN A 100 2.62 -22.26 -24.35
C ASN A 100 3.86 -21.60 -23.73
N SER A 101 3.60 -20.64 -22.85
CA SER A 101 4.63 -20.07 -21.99
C SER A 101 5.18 -21.12 -21.00
N ALA A 102 6.32 -20.82 -20.38
CA ALA A 102 6.71 -21.56 -19.18
C ALA A 102 5.87 -21.10 -17.99
N TYR A 103 5.72 -21.97 -16.99
CA TYR A 103 5.17 -21.57 -15.70
C TYR A 103 5.95 -20.42 -15.08
N THR A 104 5.24 -19.46 -14.49
CA THR A 104 5.81 -18.40 -13.66
C THR A 104 6.66 -18.97 -12.53
N ALA A 105 7.44 -18.09 -11.89
CA ALA A 105 7.94 -18.37 -10.55
C ALA A 105 6.78 -18.75 -9.62
N ALA A 106 7.07 -19.59 -8.62
CA ALA A 106 6.07 -19.94 -7.62
C ALA A 106 5.76 -18.71 -6.77
N ILE A 107 4.49 -18.37 -6.65
CA ILE A 107 3.99 -17.46 -5.63
C ILE A 107 3.62 -18.31 -4.42
N LEU A 108 4.20 -17.97 -3.28
CA LEU A 108 3.99 -18.68 -2.03
C LEU A 108 3.04 -17.87 -1.16
N ARG A 109 2.14 -18.56 -0.46
CA ARG A 109 1.27 -17.96 0.55
C ARG A 109 1.08 -18.94 1.68
N SER A 110 1.23 -18.45 2.91
CA SER A 110 0.88 -19.24 4.06
C SER A 110 -0.62 -19.38 4.25
N ALA A 111 -1.01 -20.46 4.92
CA ALA A 111 -2.39 -20.66 5.34
C ALA A 111 -2.79 -19.55 6.33
N ASP A 112 -4.07 -19.20 6.30
CA ASP A 112 -4.64 -18.31 7.28
C ASP A 112 -4.52 -18.90 8.70
N PRO A 113 -4.23 -18.08 9.71
CA PRO A 113 -4.13 -18.58 11.07
C PRO A 113 -5.48 -19.12 11.57
N SER A 114 -5.46 -20.35 12.08
CA SER A 114 -6.66 -21.02 12.61
C SER A 114 -7.06 -20.56 14.01
N ALA A 115 -6.18 -19.85 14.71
CA ALA A 115 -6.38 -19.37 16.08
C ALA A 115 -5.65 -18.05 16.31
N TYR A 116 -6.23 -17.21 17.16
CA TYR A 116 -5.68 -15.91 17.54
C TYR A 116 -5.35 -15.91 19.03
N VAL A 117 -4.20 -15.34 19.40
CA VAL A 117 -3.90 -15.03 20.80
C VAL A 117 -4.55 -13.70 21.13
N ARG A 118 -5.52 -13.71 22.03
CA ARG A 118 -6.20 -12.50 22.47
C ARG A 118 -5.29 -11.67 23.36
N VAL A 119 -5.17 -10.39 23.02
CA VAL A 119 -4.44 -9.38 23.77
C VAL A 119 -5.45 -8.33 24.19
N THR A 120 -5.53 -8.12 25.50
CA THR A 120 -6.24 -7.01 26.12
C THR A 120 -5.22 -6.00 26.64
N GLU A 121 -5.66 -4.77 26.93
CA GLU A 121 -4.82 -3.71 27.51
C GLU A 121 -3.96 -4.20 28.68
N SER A 122 -4.54 -5.03 29.56
CA SER A 122 -3.86 -5.58 30.74
C SER A 122 -2.64 -6.47 30.48
N VAL A 123 -2.35 -6.82 29.22
CA VAL A 123 -1.29 -7.76 28.82
C VAL A 123 -0.25 -7.12 27.89
N LEU A 124 -0.37 -5.82 27.58
CA LEU A 124 0.59 -5.14 26.71
C LEU A 124 1.91 -4.88 27.46
N ASN A 125 3.03 -5.34 26.90
CA ASN A 125 4.36 -4.91 27.31
C ASN A 125 4.61 -3.52 26.72
N GLU A 126 4.33 -2.50 27.52
CA GLU A 126 4.44 -1.10 27.12
C GLU A 126 5.80 -0.51 27.48
N HIS A 127 6.38 0.24 26.55
CA HIS A 127 7.38 1.23 26.87
C HIS A 127 6.96 2.58 26.31
N ALA A 128 7.13 3.64 27.12
CA ALA A 128 6.86 4.99 26.68
C ALA A 128 7.85 5.40 25.59
N SER A 129 7.35 5.93 24.48
CA SER A 129 8.15 6.52 23.41
C SER A 129 7.68 7.92 23.10
N VAL A 130 8.57 8.74 22.55
CA VAL A 130 8.23 10.06 22.03
C VAL A 130 8.48 10.08 20.52
N GLN A 131 7.42 10.25 19.74
CA GLN A 131 7.49 10.52 18.31
C GLN A 131 6.94 11.92 18.04
N ASN A 132 7.65 12.72 17.23
CA ASN A 132 7.22 14.09 16.88
C ASN A 132 6.88 14.99 18.10
N GLY A 133 7.47 14.72 19.26
CA GLY A 133 7.22 15.47 20.49
C GLY A 133 5.99 15.03 21.29
N LYS A 134 5.28 13.97 20.88
CA LYS A 134 4.13 13.37 21.57
C LYS A 134 4.49 12.03 22.19
N ALA A 135 3.98 11.77 23.38
CA ALA A 135 4.16 10.51 24.09
C ALA A 135 3.17 9.45 23.56
N TYR A 136 3.66 8.24 23.34
CA TYR A 136 2.88 7.08 22.91
C TYR A 136 3.26 5.86 23.73
N ALA A 137 2.28 4.99 23.98
CA ALA A 137 2.56 3.65 24.45
C ALA A 137 2.98 2.78 23.25
N VAL A 138 4.24 2.37 23.20
CA VAL A 138 4.71 1.43 22.18
C VAL A 138 4.46 0.03 22.67
N ALA A 139 3.61 -0.69 21.96
CA ALA A 139 3.33 -2.09 22.16
C ALA A 139 4.02 -2.91 21.07
N SER A 140 4.87 -3.85 21.47
CA SER A 140 5.43 -4.85 20.55
C SER A 140 4.71 -6.17 20.77
N LEU A 141 4.13 -6.73 19.71
CA LEU A 141 3.61 -8.10 19.75
C LEU A 141 4.79 -9.07 19.91
N SER A 142 4.65 -10.10 20.73
CA SER A 142 5.79 -10.94 21.16
C SER A 142 6.43 -11.77 20.04
N GLY A 143 5.78 -11.91 18.88
CA GLY A 143 6.24 -12.77 17.78
C GLY A 143 6.17 -14.27 18.08
N GLU A 144 5.78 -14.67 19.29
CA GLU A 144 5.61 -16.07 19.70
C GLU A 144 4.35 -16.70 19.09
N SER A 145 3.37 -15.87 18.68
CA SER A 145 2.21 -16.29 17.92
C SER A 145 2.28 -15.71 16.50
N SER A 146 1.79 -16.47 15.53
CA SER A 146 1.61 -15.98 14.16
C SER A 146 0.37 -15.08 14.02
N ALA A 147 -0.53 -15.05 15.02
CA ALA A 147 -1.74 -14.24 14.96
C ALA A 147 -2.20 -13.73 16.33
N TYR A 148 -2.67 -12.48 16.34
CA TYR A 148 -3.14 -11.78 17.56
C TYR A 148 -4.50 -11.11 17.34
N GLU A 149 -5.36 -11.21 18.34
CA GLU A 149 -6.63 -10.49 18.39
C GLU A 149 -6.52 -9.37 19.42
N LEU A 150 -6.64 -8.14 18.95
CA LEU A 150 -6.62 -6.91 19.72
C LEU A 150 -8.06 -6.50 20.03
N ASP A 151 -8.47 -6.68 21.28
CA ASP A 151 -9.80 -6.29 21.74
C ASP A 151 -9.70 -5.06 22.65
N PHE A 152 -10.16 -3.94 22.10
CA PHE A 152 -10.20 -2.62 22.75
C PHE A 152 -11.62 -2.12 22.97
N SER A 153 -12.61 -3.03 23.03
CA SER A 153 -13.98 -2.65 23.36
C SER A 153 -14.04 -1.94 24.74
N GLY A 154 -14.50 -0.69 24.76
CA GLY A 154 -14.59 0.13 25.97
C GLY A 154 -13.29 0.82 26.40
N TYR A 155 -12.27 0.86 25.54
CA TYR A 155 -11.01 1.55 25.81
C TYR A 155 -11.17 3.08 25.85
N SER A 156 -10.44 3.77 26.74
CA SER A 156 -10.45 5.25 26.82
C SER A 156 -9.08 5.85 27.17
N GLY A 157 -8.01 5.10 26.93
CA GLY A 157 -6.65 5.49 27.31
C GLY A 157 -5.84 6.21 26.22
N GLU A 158 -4.53 6.24 26.44
CA GLU A 158 -3.52 6.90 25.60
C GLU A 158 -3.38 6.27 24.20
N PRO A 159 -2.85 7.02 23.22
CA PRO A 159 -2.63 6.49 21.88
C PRO A 159 -1.57 5.36 21.86
N TYR A 160 -1.87 4.30 21.09
CA TYR A 160 -0.98 3.16 20.92
C TYR A 160 -0.19 3.21 19.61
N LEU A 161 1.06 2.76 19.69
CA LEU A 161 1.86 2.42 18.54
C LEU A 161 2.22 0.93 18.58
N PHE A 162 1.59 0.14 17.72
CA PHE A 162 1.90 -1.28 17.55
C PHE A 162 3.05 -1.45 16.56
N ARG A 163 4.12 -2.10 16.99
CA ARG A 163 5.13 -2.65 16.08
C ARG A 163 4.79 -4.11 15.83
N ILE A 164 4.54 -4.46 14.57
CA ILE A 164 4.13 -5.80 14.14
C ILE A 164 5.36 -6.52 13.58
N PRO A 165 5.90 -7.52 14.28
CA PRO A 165 7.04 -8.32 13.80
C PRO A 165 6.72 -9.10 12.52
N ALA A 166 7.77 -9.51 11.80
CA ALA A 166 7.64 -10.28 10.56
C ALA A 166 7.01 -11.67 10.79
N GLU A 167 7.18 -12.22 12.00
CA GLU A 167 6.62 -13.51 12.43
C GLU A 167 5.09 -13.45 12.58
N VAL A 168 4.54 -12.25 12.81
CA VAL A 168 3.11 -12.04 12.95
C VAL A 168 2.47 -11.91 11.58
N ARG A 169 1.68 -12.91 11.22
CA ARG A 169 1.00 -13.03 9.92
C ARG A 169 -0.34 -12.33 9.89
N ALA A 170 -1.06 -12.33 11.00
CA ALA A 170 -2.37 -11.70 11.09
C ALA A 170 -2.58 -10.93 12.40
N VAL A 171 -3.25 -9.78 12.30
CA VAL A 171 -3.75 -9.01 13.43
C VAL A 171 -5.22 -8.75 13.20
N ARG A 172 -6.07 -9.20 14.14
CA ARG A 172 -7.49 -8.88 14.16
C ARG A 172 -7.75 -7.76 15.15
N VAL A 173 -8.50 -6.75 14.76
CA VAL A 173 -8.84 -5.61 15.63
C VAL A 173 -10.35 -5.54 15.85
N HIS A 174 -10.75 -5.36 17.10
CA HIS A 174 -12.11 -5.09 17.53
C HIS A 174 -12.13 -3.91 18.50
N SER A 175 -12.96 -2.89 18.24
CA SER A 175 -13.15 -1.76 19.17
C SER A 175 -14.62 -1.39 19.42
N GLY A 176 -15.56 -1.93 18.63
CA GLY A 176 -16.99 -1.65 18.79
C GLY A 176 -17.32 -0.20 18.43
N ASP A 177 -17.99 0.51 19.34
CA ASP A 177 -18.32 1.93 19.20
C ASP A 177 -17.18 2.87 19.60
N THR A 178 -16.10 2.33 20.17
CA THR A 178 -14.97 3.09 20.67
C THR A 178 -14.00 3.42 19.53
N VAL A 179 -13.62 4.71 19.44
CA VAL A 179 -12.51 5.14 18.58
C VAL A 179 -11.20 4.74 19.24
N LEU A 180 -10.49 3.79 18.62
CA LEU A 180 -9.16 3.39 19.02
C LEU A 180 -8.13 4.32 18.36
N HIS A 181 -7.42 5.10 19.19
CA HIS A 181 -6.29 5.90 18.71
C HIS A 181 -5.03 5.04 18.57
N ALA A 182 -4.80 4.46 17.39
CA ALA A 182 -3.70 3.53 17.19
C ALA A 182 -3.01 3.64 15.82
N GLY A 183 -1.69 3.44 15.84
CA GLY A 183 -0.85 3.23 14.65
C GLY A 183 -0.25 1.83 14.61
N PHE A 184 -0.11 1.26 13.41
CA PHE A 184 0.42 -0.07 13.15
C PHE A 184 1.62 0.01 12.20
N CYS A 185 2.82 -0.14 12.76
CA CYS A 185 4.07 -0.22 12.01
C CYS A 185 4.37 -1.68 11.66
N VAL A 186 4.25 -2.01 10.38
CA VAL A 186 4.56 -3.32 9.81
C VAL A 186 6.06 -3.40 9.54
N LEU A 187 6.76 -4.26 10.28
CA LEU A 187 8.19 -4.45 10.06
C LEU A 187 8.46 -5.21 8.76
N THR A 188 9.68 -5.07 8.25
CA THR A 188 10.12 -5.71 7.01
C THR A 188 9.86 -7.22 7.05
N ARG A 189 9.16 -7.73 6.04
CA ARG A 189 8.65 -9.11 5.96
C ARG A 189 8.76 -9.63 4.53
N THR A 190 8.50 -10.92 4.32
CA THR A 190 8.51 -11.57 3.00
C THR A 190 7.12 -12.00 2.51
N ASP A 191 6.14 -11.96 3.41
CA ASP A 191 4.74 -12.34 3.16
C ASP A 191 3.84 -11.17 3.55
N PRO A 192 2.61 -11.04 3.02
CA PRO A 192 1.68 -10.00 3.44
C PRO A 192 1.39 -10.05 4.94
N LEU A 193 1.06 -8.90 5.53
CA LEU A 193 0.32 -8.84 6.78
C LEU A 193 -1.18 -8.88 6.48
N ILE A 194 -1.93 -9.71 7.20
CA ILE A 194 -3.40 -9.66 7.22
C ILE A 194 -3.85 -8.79 8.40
N LEU A 195 -4.49 -7.66 8.12
CA LEU A 195 -5.17 -6.82 9.10
C LEU A 195 -6.68 -7.07 8.99
N GLU A 196 -7.23 -7.84 9.92
CA GLU A 196 -8.67 -8.11 9.97
C GLU A 196 -9.39 -7.05 10.81
N LEU A 197 -10.35 -6.36 10.20
CA LEU A 197 -11.17 -5.34 10.85
C LEU A 197 -12.55 -5.92 11.18
N ASN A 198 -12.84 -5.97 12.47
CA ASN A 198 -14.07 -6.55 13.00
C ASN A 198 -14.83 -5.54 13.87
N GLY A 199 -15.66 -4.68 13.28
CA GLY A 199 -16.26 -3.56 14.02
C GLY A 199 -15.17 -2.70 14.65
N ALA A 200 -14.13 -2.40 13.86
CA ALA A 200 -12.99 -1.63 14.29
C ALA A 200 -13.16 -0.18 13.82
N ASN A 201 -13.05 0.75 14.76
CA ASN A 201 -13.03 2.19 14.51
C ASN A 201 -11.65 2.72 14.93
N ILE A 202 -10.73 2.75 13.98
CA ILE A 202 -9.33 3.10 14.23
C ILE A 202 -9.08 4.49 13.68
N GLN A 203 -8.54 5.38 14.51
CA GLN A 203 -8.06 6.69 14.11
C GLN A 203 -6.57 6.75 14.45
N ALA A 204 -5.71 7.00 13.48
CA ALA A 204 -4.30 7.16 13.78
C ALA A 204 -4.14 8.37 14.72
N PRO A 205 -3.20 8.30 15.67
CA PRO A 205 -2.77 9.48 16.39
C PRO A 205 -2.25 10.55 15.41
N ASP A 206 -2.25 11.80 15.85
CA ASP A 206 -1.67 12.89 15.07
C ASP A 206 -0.23 12.57 14.64
N ASP A 207 0.13 13.12 13.49
CA ASP A 207 1.45 13.05 12.91
C ASP A 207 1.91 11.64 12.50
N MET A 208 0.96 10.72 12.22
CA MET A 208 1.25 9.36 11.76
C MET A 208 0.15 8.74 10.90
N CYS A 209 0.54 7.71 10.15
CA CYS A 209 -0.41 6.85 9.44
C CYS A 209 -1.07 5.85 10.40
N ALA A 210 -2.26 5.35 10.08
CA ALA A 210 -2.86 4.26 10.86
C ALA A 210 -2.11 2.95 10.62
N VAL A 211 -1.69 2.68 9.39
CA VAL A 211 -0.89 1.50 9.02
C VAL A 211 0.22 1.91 8.05
N TRP A 212 1.45 1.50 8.32
CA TRP A 212 2.56 1.73 7.40
C TRP A 212 3.62 0.64 7.47
N CYS A 213 4.41 0.51 6.41
CA CYS A 213 5.58 -0.36 6.40
C CYS A 213 6.84 0.41 6.83
N GLU A 214 7.69 -0.22 7.64
CA GLU A 214 9.01 0.34 8.01
C GLU A 214 9.91 0.50 6.77
N SER A 215 9.74 -0.38 5.78
CA SER A 215 10.42 -0.34 4.49
C SER A 215 9.40 -0.30 3.36
N MET A 216 9.57 0.63 2.40
CA MET A 216 8.73 0.74 1.20
C MET A 216 9.23 -0.17 0.06
N THR A 217 9.66 -1.39 0.40
CA THR A 217 10.14 -2.37 -0.58
C THR A 217 9.01 -3.33 -0.91
N THR A 218 8.58 -3.35 -2.16
CA THR A 218 7.46 -4.18 -2.63
C THR A 218 7.78 -5.67 -2.57
N LEU A 219 6.84 -6.46 -2.08
CA LEU A 219 6.93 -7.92 -2.14
C LEU A 219 6.74 -8.46 -3.58
N PRO A 220 7.57 -9.40 -4.05
CA PRO A 220 7.39 -9.99 -5.37
C PRO A 220 6.10 -10.83 -5.44
N GLY A 221 5.15 -10.43 -6.30
CA GLY A 221 3.97 -11.24 -6.66
C GLY A 221 2.88 -11.32 -5.59
N THR A 222 2.96 -10.53 -4.52
CA THR A 222 1.94 -10.41 -3.47
C THR A 222 1.86 -8.96 -2.98
N ALA A 223 0.73 -8.56 -2.38
CA ALA A 223 0.64 -7.29 -1.67
C ALA A 223 1.41 -7.32 -0.34
N ASP A 224 1.75 -6.15 0.19
CA ASP A 224 2.42 -5.99 1.49
C ASP A 224 1.40 -6.02 2.65
N LEU A 225 0.18 -5.54 2.38
CA LEU A 225 -0.92 -5.48 3.34
C LEU A 225 -2.21 -6.01 2.72
N ILE A 226 -2.90 -6.87 3.46
CA ILE A 226 -4.27 -7.30 3.18
C ILE A 226 -5.15 -6.73 4.29
N VAL A 227 -6.07 -5.83 3.95
CA VAL A 227 -7.07 -5.30 4.87
C VAL A 227 -8.37 -6.06 4.64
N ARG A 228 -8.71 -6.95 5.58
CA ARG A 228 -9.87 -7.83 5.47
C ARG A 228 -10.98 -7.35 6.39
N SER A 229 -12.14 -7.03 5.84
CA SER A 229 -13.34 -6.70 6.61
C SER A 229 -14.10 -7.97 6.97
N VAL A 230 -14.23 -8.27 8.27
CA VAL A 230 -14.88 -9.50 8.74
C VAL A 230 -16.18 -9.20 9.48
N LYS A 231 -17.20 -10.02 9.24
CA LYS A 231 -18.53 -9.83 9.84
C LYS A 231 -18.63 -10.49 11.21
N ASN A 232 -18.64 -9.70 12.28
CA ASN A 232 -19.01 -10.18 13.62
C ASN A 232 -19.75 -9.10 14.45
N GLY A 233 -20.78 -8.48 13.88
CA GLY A 233 -21.62 -7.49 14.56
C GLY A 233 -22.32 -6.53 13.61
N ASP A 234 -22.90 -5.48 14.19
CA ASP A 234 -23.66 -4.43 13.47
C ASP A 234 -22.82 -3.18 13.16
N PHE A 235 -21.54 -3.15 13.57
CA PHE A 235 -20.67 -1.98 13.43
C PHE A 235 -19.94 -1.97 12.08
N GLU A 236 -19.89 -0.81 11.43
CA GLU A 236 -19.06 -0.58 10.25
C GLU A 236 -17.58 -0.48 10.64
N ASN A 237 -16.68 -0.80 9.70
CA ASN A 237 -15.24 -0.63 9.91
C ASN A 237 -14.79 0.76 9.43
N TYR A 238 -13.97 1.42 10.23
CA TYR A 238 -13.38 2.72 9.96
C TYR A 238 -11.87 2.69 10.21
N LEU A 239 -11.11 3.30 9.30
CA LEU A 239 -9.66 3.49 9.42
C LEU A 239 -9.27 4.90 8.96
N GLY A 240 -8.87 5.77 9.89
CA GLY A 240 -8.49 7.15 9.61
C GLY A 240 -7.01 7.41 9.83
N GLY A 241 -6.38 8.20 8.96
CA GLY A 241 -5.02 8.70 9.10
C GLY A 241 -4.95 9.91 10.05
N GLY A 242 -3.77 10.16 10.60
CA GLY A 242 -3.55 11.18 11.62
C GLY A 242 -3.52 12.59 11.04
N ASP A 243 -4.09 13.54 11.76
CA ASP A 243 -3.99 14.95 11.42
C ASP A 243 -2.57 15.46 11.66
N ASN A 244 -2.16 16.50 10.93
CA ASN A 244 -0.91 17.18 11.23
C ASN A 244 -1.12 18.18 12.36
N SER A 245 -0.32 18.08 13.42
CA SER A 245 -0.51 18.95 14.60
C SER A 245 0.35 20.20 14.62
N LYS A 246 1.21 20.39 13.62
CA LYS A 246 2.17 21.50 13.59
C LYS A 246 1.80 22.50 12.50
N ASP A 247 1.21 23.61 12.91
CA ASP A 247 0.95 24.75 12.04
C ASP A 247 2.23 25.39 11.51
N GLY A 248 2.06 26.19 10.45
CA GLY A 248 3.11 27.03 9.91
C GLY A 248 3.61 28.06 10.94
N GLU A 249 4.91 28.32 10.94
CA GLU A 249 5.50 29.28 11.89
C GLU A 249 4.97 30.70 11.67
N THR A 250 4.73 31.43 12.76
CA THR A 250 4.39 32.85 12.65
C THR A 250 5.59 33.64 12.12
N GLY A 251 5.36 34.49 11.13
CA GLY A 251 6.37 35.34 10.54
C GLY A 251 7.03 36.26 11.57
N LYS A 252 8.33 36.50 11.41
CA LYS A 252 9.08 37.35 12.35
C LYS A 252 8.55 38.77 12.36
N LYS A 253 8.52 39.39 13.55
CA LYS A 253 8.24 40.81 13.67
C LYS A 253 9.35 41.64 13.01
N GLY A 254 8.96 42.68 12.29
CA GLY A 254 9.89 43.63 11.69
C GLY A 254 10.76 44.32 12.73
N SER A 255 11.97 44.73 12.33
CA SER A 255 12.88 45.51 13.15
C SER A 255 13.54 46.62 12.33
N GLY A 256 13.88 47.74 12.95
CA GLY A 256 14.38 48.95 12.27
C GLY A 256 13.33 49.73 11.46
N PHE A 257 13.73 50.86 10.87
CA PHE A 257 12.85 51.77 10.13
C PHE A 257 13.18 51.79 8.63
N PRO A 258 12.23 51.43 7.72
CA PRO A 258 10.96 50.73 7.97
C PRO A 258 11.18 49.22 8.13
N GLY A 259 10.61 48.63 9.17
CA GLY A 259 10.76 47.21 9.47
C GLY A 259 9.56 46.42 8.98
N GLU A 260 9.72 45.61 7.95
CA GLU A 260 8.64 44.77 7.41
C GLU A 260 8.45 43.51 8.25
N GLY A 261 7.21 43.07 8.36
CA GLY A 261 6.88 41.77 8.93
C GLY A 261 7.30 40.64 8.00
N GLY A 262 7.86 39.57 8.57
CA GLY A 262 8.21 38.37 7.82
C GLY A 262 6.98 37.57 7.40
N LYS A 263 7.09 36.81 6.31
CA LYS A 263 6.03 35.90 5.85
C LYS A 263 5.80 34.75 6.85
N GLY A 264 4.55 34.33 7.04
CA GLY A 264 4.19 33.11 7.78
C GLY A 264 4.60 31.83 7.05
N GLY A 265 4.94 30.78 7.80
CA GLY A 265 5.33 29.47 7.27
C GLY A 265 4.15 28.69 6.67
N LYS A 266 4.43 27.77 5.74
CA LYS A 266 3.41 26.84 5.22
C LYS A 266 3.00 25.85 6.31
N GLY A 267 1.71 25.53 6.40
CA GLY A 267 1.24 24.35 7.11
C GLY A 267 1.77 23.06 6.48
N ASN A 268 1.75 21.99 7.25
CA ASN A 268 2.27 20.68 6.87
C ASN A 268 1.13 19.76 6.41
N PRO A 269 1.40 18.82 5.50
CA PRO A 269 0.38 17.91 5.02
C PRO A 269 -0.07 16.94 6.12
N GLY A 270 -1.32 16.47 6.02
CA GLY A 270 -1.83 15.39 6.86
C GLY A 270 -1.18 14.04 6.56
N TYR A 271 -1.62 12.98 7.24
CA TYR A 271 -1.09 11.63 7.07
C TYR A 271 -2.14 10.66 6.51
N ALA A 272 -1.73 9.78 5.61
CA ALA A 272 -2.62 8.78 5.04
C ALA A 272 -3.06 7.76 6.11
N ALA A 273 -4.24 7.15 5.97
CA ALA A 273 -4.60 6.02 6.82
C ALA A 273 -3.66 4.84 6.56
N ILE A 274 -3.41 4.53 5.28
CA ILE A 274 -2.54 3.43 4.87
C ILE A 274 -1.41 3.96 3.98
N SER A 275 -0.18 3.65 4.34
CA SER A 275 1.02 3.97 3.55
C SER A 275 1.91 2.73 3.39
N VAL A 276 1.70 1.99 2.30
CA VAL A 276 2.37 0.72 1.99
C VAL A 276 2.60 0.60 0.48
N PRO A 277 3.56 -0.21 -0.01
CA PRO A 277 3.80 -0.31 -1.46
C PRO A 277 2.59 -0.88 -2.23
N ALA A 278 2.01 -1.99 -1.77
CA ALA A 278 0.80 -2.56 -2.34
C ALA A 278 -0.19 -3.00 -1.25
N VAL A 279 -1.48 -2.71 -1.45
CA VAL A 279 -2.56 -3.07 -0.52
C VAL A 279 -3.69 -3.80 -1.23
N VAL A 280 -4.27 -4.79 -0.56
CA VAL A 280 -5.49 -5.47 -0.96
C VAL A 280 -6.58 -5.15 0.05
N PHE A 281 -7.76 -4.75 -0.43
CA PHE A 281 -8.97 -4.68 0.38
C PHE A 281 -9.87 -5.88 0.04
N SER A 282 -10.23 -6.65 1.05
CA SER A 282 -11.08 -7.83 0.90
C SER A 282 -12.14 -7.94 2.00
N GLY A 283 -13.08 -8.86 1.81
CA GLY A 283 -14.08 -9.24 2.81
C GLY A 283 -15.52 -8.84 2.47
N ASP A 284 -16.36 -8.90 3.52
CA ASP A 284 -17.82 -8.98 3.39
C ASP A 284 -18.58 -7.78 3.99
N LEU A 285 -17.86 -6.81 4.57
CA LEU A 285 -18.44 -5.61 5.18
C LEU A 285 -17.97 -4.33 4.50
N SER A 286 -18.79 -3.30 4.51
CA SER A 286 -18.35 -1.98 4.08
C SER A 286 -17.20 -1.49 4.96
N LEU A 287 -16.23 -0.84 4.34
CA LEU A 287 -15.06 -0.25 4.98
C LEU A 287 -14.94 1.19 4.50
N SER A 288 -14.75 2.12 5.44
CA SER A 288 -14.43 3.50 5.12
C SER A 288 -13.01 3.82 5.59
N VAL A 289 -12.22 4.41 4.70
CA VAL A 289 -10.84 4.80 4.94
C VAL A 289 -10.68 6.29 4.69
N TYR A 290 -10.03 7.00 5.61
CA TYR A 290 -9.91 8.47 5.58
C TYR A 290 -8.47 8.94 5.68
N GLY A 291 -8.08 9.91 4.86
CA GLY A 291 -6.83 10.64 5.05
C GLY A 291 -6.94 11.64 6.20
N GLY A 292 -5.83 11.92 6.87
CA GLY A 292 -5.73 12.94 7.90
C GLY A 292 -5.66 14.36 7.33
N ASN A 293 -6.05 15.33 8.12
CA ASN A 293 -6.10 16.74 7.75
C ASN A 293 -4.72 17.40 7.76
N GLY A 294 -4.51 18.36 6.86
CA GLY A 294 -3.34 19.24 6.88
C GLY A 294 -3.45 20.31 7.95
N SER A 295 -2.31 20.82 8.43
CA SER A 295 -2.28 21.87 9.46
C SER A 295 -2.42 23.28 8.88
N ASP A 296 -2.69 24.27 9.72
CA ASP A 296 -2.94 25.64 9.28
C ASP A 296 -1.64 26.36 8.86
N GLY A 297 -1.79 27.33 7.97
CA GLY A 297 -0.72 28.24 7.59
C GLY A 297 -0.37 29.22 8.70
N GLY A 298 0.91 29.58 8.81
CA GLY A 298 1.38 30.52 9.82
C GLY A 298 0.90 31.94 9.56
N ARG A 299 0.62 32.69 10.63
CA ARG A 299 0.31 34.12 10.51
C ARG A 299 1.53 34.92 10.04
N GLY A 300 1.32 35.93 9.20
CA GLY A 300 2.34 36.90 8.85
C GLY A 300 2.82 37.73 10.04
N GLY A 301 4.10 38.11 10.03
CA GLY A 301 4.71 38.88 11.10
C GLY A 301 4.24 40.32 11.15
N GLU A 302 4.22 40.93 12.33
CA GLU A 302 3.86 42.35 12.44
C GLU A 302 4.98 43.25 11.92
N ALA A 303 4.59 44.38 11.32
CA ALA A 303 5.52 45.44 10.97
C ALA A 303 6.08 46.18 12.19
N ALA A 304 7.20 46.88 12.00
CA ALA A 304 7.65 47.94 12.88
C ALA A 304 7.50 49.32 12.20
N TRP A 305 7.06 50.33 12.97
CA TRP A 305 6.80 51.71 12.52
C TRP A 305 5.86 51.80 11.30
N TYR A 306 6.37 52.31 10.17
CA TYR A 306 5.64 52.44 8.89
C TYR A 306 5.92 51.25 7.95
N GLY A 307 6.38 50.11 8.48
CA GLY A 307 6.54 48.90 7.68
C GLY A 307 5.19 48.29 7.28
N GLN A 308 5.26 47.35 6.33
CA GLN A 308 4.14 46.49 5.96
C GLN A 308 4.11 45.25 6.85
N GLY A 309 2.91 44.76 7.17
CA GLY A 309 2.77 43.45 7.80
C GLY A 309 3.26 42.36 6.85
N GLY A 310 3.64 41.22 7.39
CA GLY A 310 4.02 40.07 6.58
C GLY A 310 2.80 39.36 5.99
N ASP A 311 3.01 38.69 4.87
CA ASP A 311 2.01 37.83 4.24
C ASP A 311 1.74 36.58 5.09
N GLY A 312 0.51 36.04 5.00
CA GLY A 312 0.16 34.77 5.61
C GLY A 312 0.80 33.58 4.90
N GLY A 313 1.04 32.50 5.63
CA GLY A 313 1.47 31.22 5.07
C GLY A 313 0.32 30.42 4.48
N ASP A 314 0.58 29.56 3.50
CA ASP A 314 -0.44 28.67 2.96
C ASP A 314 -0.75 27.52 3.95
N GLY A 315 -1.98 27.02 3.95
CA GLY A 315 -2.35 25.82 4.69
C GLY A 315 -1.68 24.56 4.13
N GLY A 316 -1.56 23.53 4.97
CA GLY A 316 -1.10 22.20 4.59
C GLY A 316 -2.17 21.43 3.83
N ASP A 317 -1.76 20.61 2.86
CA ASP A 317 -2.69 19.79 2.08
C ASP A 317 -3.19 18.59 2.92
N GLY A 318 -4.45 18.18 2.73
CA GLY A 318 -4.97 16.95 3.32
C GLY A 318 -4.32 15.71 2.69
N ALA A 319 -4.25 14.62 3.44
CA ALA A 319 -3.65 13.38 2.95
C ALA A 319 -4.59 12.56 2.09
N ASP A 320 -4.02 11.70 1.24
CA ASP A 320 -4.81 10.64 0.62
C ASP A 320 -5.27 9.61 1.67
N ALA A 321 -6.40 8.95 1.45
CA ALA A 321 -6.80 7.87 2.36
C ALA A 321 -5.82 6.69 2.29
N VAL A 322 -5.40 6.34 1.07
CA VAL A 322 -4.43 5.29 0.79
C VAL A 322 -3.31 5.83 -0.09
N SER A 323 -2.08 5.73 0.38
CA SER A 323 -0.87 6.00 -0.39
C SER A 323 -0.17 4.68 -0.71
N ALA A 324 -0.40 4.15 -1.91
CA ALA A 324 0.22 2.92 -2.40
C ALA A 324 0.58 3.01 -3.89
N GLU A 325 1.49 2.17 -4.38
CA GLU A 325 1.74 2.05 -5.83
C GLU A 325 0.54 1.38 -6.51
N THR A 326 0.02 0.32 -5.88
CA THR A 326 -1.13 -0.44 -6.38
C THR A 326 -2.12 -0.76 -5.26
N LEU A 327 -3.40 -0.59 -5.57
CA LEU A 327 -4.53 -0.98 -4.73
C LEU A 327 -5.33 -2.06 -5.44
N TYR A 328 -5.53 -3.19 -4.77
CA TYR A 328 -6.37 -4.28 -5.26
C TYR A 328 -7.68 -4.31 -4.47
N LEU A 329 -8.81 -4.41 -5.18
CA LEU A 329 -10.13 -4.53 -4.56
C LEU A 329 -10.73 -5.90 -4.84
N ASN A 330 -10.96 -6.67 -3.79
CA ASN A 330 -11.60 -7.98 -3.80
C ASN A 330 -12.69 -8.06 -2.73
N MET A 331 -13.68 -7.17 -2.85
CA MET A 331 -14.82 -7.10 -1.93
C MET A 331 -15.99 -7.93 -2.45
N SER A 332 -16.60 -8.73 -1.59
CA SER A 332 -17.73 -9.59 -1.95
C SER A 332 -19.09 -8.85 -1.81
N GLY A 333 -20.16 -9.42 -2.39
CA GLY A 333 -21.53 -9.10 -1.99
C GLY A 333 -22.06 -7.68 -2.28
N GLY A 334 -21.45 -6.93 -3.21
CA GLY A 334 -21.89 -5.57 -3.57
C GLY A 334 -21.59 -4.52 -2.50
N ARG A 335 -20.63 -4.81 -1.61
CA ARG A 335 -20.16 -3.89 -0.58
C ARG A 335 -19.26 -2.81 -1.15
N GLU A 336 -19.21 -1.70 -0.42
CA GLU A 336 -18.52 -0.48 -0.83
C GLU A 336 -17.26 -0.31 0.02
N LEU A 337 -16.13 -0.12 -0.66
CA LEU A 337 -14.95 0.50 -0.06
C LEU A 337 -15.04 1.99 -0.34
N ARG A 338 -15.14 2.80 0.71
CA ARG A 338 -15.11 4.27 0.61
C ARG A 338 -13.73 4.79 0.93
N LEU A 339 -13.11 5.49 0.00
CA LEU A 339 -11.81 6.12 0.21
C LEU A 339 -11.95 7.64 0.12
N ILE A 340 -11.70 8.33 1.22
CA ILE A 340 -11.93 9.77 1.33
C ILE A 340 -10.65 10.46 1.79
N GLY A 341 -10.14 11.40 1.01
CA GLY A 341 -8.97 12.19 1.41
C GLY A 341 -9.27 13.15 2.56
N GLY A 342 -8.23 13.51 3.29
CA GLY A 342 -8.30 14.49 4.38
C GLY A 342 -8.55 15.91 3.87
N ALA A 343 -9.03 16.78 4.76
CA ALA A 343 -9.19 18.20 4.44
C ALA A 343 -7.85 18.94 4.45
N GLY A 344 -7.73 19.95 3.61
CA GLY A 344 -6.61 20.89 3.69
C GLY A 344 -6.77 21.85 4.87
N GLY A 345 -5.65 22.25 5.45
CA GLY A 345 -5.59 23.25 6.51
C GLY A 345 -5.95 24.65 6.01
N SER A 346 -6.31 25.51 6.96
CA SER A 346 -6.68 26.89 6.69
C SER A 346 -5.47 27.73 6.32
N ARG A 347 -5.67 28.76 5.50
CA ARG A 347 -4.64 29.77 5.24
C ARG A 347 -4.25 30.55 6.49
N GLY A 348 -3.00 30.97 6.54
CA GLY A 348 -2.49 31.93 7.51
C GLY A 348 -3.00 33.34 7.27
N GLU A 349 -3.23 34.06 8.38
CA GLU A 349 -3.65 35.45 8.37
C GLU A 349 -2.50 36.42 8.10
N LEU A 350 -2.85 37.65 7.74
CA LEU A 350 -1.88 38.74 7.55
C LEU A 350 -1.28 39.21 8.88
N GLY A 351 -0.04 39.67 8.80
CA GLY A 351 0.59 40.48 9.83
C GLY A 351 0.02 41.89 9.86
N SER A 352 0.00 42.52 11.04
CA SER A 352 -0.46 43.90 11.17
C SER A 352 0.61 44.89 10.69
N GLY A 353 0.22 46.00 10.04
CA GLY A 353 1.14 47.07 9.63
C GLY A 353 0.42 48.39 9.33
N LYS A 354 1.07 49.53 9.59
CA LYS A 354 0.44 50.87 9.48
C LYS A 354 0.20 51.32 8.04
N ASN A 355 0.96 50.80 7.09
CA ASN A 355 0.83 51.20 5.69
C ASN A 355 -0.21 50.37 4.92
N GLY A 356 -0.73 49.27 5.49
CA GLY A 356 -1.81 48.47 4.87
C GLY A 356 -1.48 47.88 3.49
N LEU A 357 -0.22 47.85 3.09
CA LEU A 357 0.22 47.47 1.74
C LEU A 357 0.48 45.97 1.56
N SER A 358 0.50 45.17 2.65
CA SER A 358 0.46 43.71 2.51
C SER A 358 -0.96 43.29 2.20
N THR A 359 -1.11 42.50 1.14
CA THR A 359 -2.42 42.15 0.57
C THR A 359 -2.66 40.64 0.54
N ASN A 360 -1.67 39.82 0.88
CA ASN A 360 -1.72 38.39 0.56
C ASN A 360 -1.87 37.54 1.83
N HIS A 361 -3.11 37.16 2.11
CA HIS A 361 -3.37 35.96 2.90
C HIS A 361 -2.76 34.76 2.18
N GLY A 362 -2.44 33.71 2.95
CA GLY A 362 -2.12 32.43 2.33
C GLY A 362 -3.30 31.84 1.56
N LYS A 363 -3.08 30.70 0.93
CA LYS A 363 -4.12 29.86 0.35
C LYS A 363 -4.49 28.76 1.33
N ASN A 364 -5.74 28.30 1.29
CA ASN A 364 -6.11 27.08 2.00
C ASN A 364 -5.38 25.90 1.34
N GLY A 365 -5.06 24.89 2.13
CA GLY A 365 -4.58 23.61 1.61
C GLY A 365 -5.64 22.93 0.75
N SER A 366 -5.17 22.08 -0.16
CA SER A 366 -6.07 21.25 -0.97
C SER A 366 -6.54 20.06 -0.16
N SER A 367 -7.75 19.55 -0.42
CA SER A 367 -8.14 18.23 0.07
C SER A 367 -7.30 17.14 -0.57
N GLY A 368 -7.02 16.08 0.17
CA GLY A 368 -6.43 14.86 -0.38
C GLY A 368 -7.42 14.09 -1.25
N THR A 369 -6.96 13.00 -1.85
CA THR A 369 -7.78 12.11 -2.68
C THR A 369 -8.13 10.81 -1.94
N GLY A 370 -9.03 10.00 -2.48
CA GLY A 370 -9.30 8.68 -1.89
C GLY A 370 -8.07 7.76 -1.96
N TYR A 371 -7.34 7.77 -3.07
CA TYR A 371 -6.14 6.97 -3.23
C TYR A 371 -5.15 7.64 -4.18
N ALA A 372 -3.86 7.49 -3.88
CA ALA A 372 -2.80 7.63 -4.85
C ALA A 372 -2.39 6.24 -5.36
N GLY A 373 -2.16 6.10 -6.66
CA GLY A 373 -1.71 4.84 -7.28
C GLY A 373 -2.66 4.28 -8.35
N THR A 374 -2.44 3.02 -8.74
CA THR A 374 -3.28 2.32 -9.73
C THR A 374 -4.29 1.39 -9.04
N PRO A 375 -5.60 1.58 -9.23
CA PRO A 375 -6.60 0.65 -8.71
C PRO A 375 -6.81 -0.53 -9.67
N VAL A 376 -6.89 -1.74 -9.12
CA VAL A 376 -7.25 -2.97 -9.84
C VAL A 376 -8.46 -3.59 -9.14
N VAL A 377 -9.62 -3.49 -9.78
CA VAL A 377 -10.87 -4.06 -9.24
C VAL A 377 -11.02 -5.48 -9.74
N ILE A 378 -10.91 -6.43 -8.81
CA ILE A 378 -11.14 -7.87 -9.04
C ILE A 378 -12.63 -8.17 -8.82
N ARG A 379 -13.15 -7.79 -7.65
CA ARG A 379 -14.57 -7.90 -7.25
C ARG A 379 -14.95 -6.71 -6.35
N GLY A 380 -16.20 -6.26 -6.44
CA GLY A 380 -16.75 -5.19 -5.60
C GLY A 380 -16.85 -3.82 -6.29
N MET A 381 -17.10 -2.77 -5.51
CA MET A 381 -17.21 -1.39 -5.98
C MET A 381 -16.28 -0.46 -5.19
N LEU A 382 -15.53 0.37 -5.92
CA LEU A 382 -14.70 1.44 -5.37
C LEU A 382 -15.50 2.74 -5.39
N GLY A 383 -15.77 3.30 -4.22
CA GLY A 383 -16.56 4.53 -4.02
C GLY A 383 -15.70 5.75 -3.73
#